data_AF-A0A6G0WI24-F1
#
_entry.id   AF-A0A6G0WI24-F1
#
_cell.length_a   1.000
_cell.length_b   1.000
_cell.length_c   1.000
_cell.angle_alpha   90.00
_cell.angle_beta   90.00
_cell.angle_gamma   90.00
#
_symmetry.space_group_name_H-M   'P 1'
#
loop_
_entity.id
_entity.type
_entity.pdbx_description
1 polymer ?
#
loop_
_entity_poly.entity_id
_entity_poly.type
_entity_poly.pdbx_seq_one_letter_code
_entity_poly.pdbx_strand_id
1 'polypeptide(L)'
;MLGPRKGKGKAKVRAQSRETTKNVSKSKVATRKESFDSMEDELEEMTGAWIEVLQDEVKLLEYILARLKKGATPLSTALITARAQINAFEKKNQELRTMAENREKLKAWLATWVNTFIVHQGVPNYIEVTLLQDDYSRRRGCVSFTNRTHIMSQEAYPCKPFGNCVEDKIDVKLHLRDDEDGVCIQAFESNVQFTVEGNFETVAKTWSCGLTESSATA
;
A
#
# COMPACT_ATOMS: atom_id res chain seq x y z
N MET A 1 42.79 53.89 -2.54
CA MET A 1 43.34 52.83 -1.67
C MET A 1 42.23 51.82 -1.39
N LEU A 2 42.28 50.63 -2.01
CA LEU A 2 41.35 49.54 -1.76
C LEU A 2 42.17 48.29 -1.40
N GLY A 3 42.04 47.85 -0.15
CA GLY A 3 42.81 46.73 0.39
C GLY A 3 42.20 45.36 0.05
N PRO A 4 43.02 44.30 -0.05
CA PRO A 4 42.56 42.98 -0.41
C PRO A 4 41.89 42.26 0.77
N ARG A 5 40.61 41.89 0.62
CA ARG A 5 39.89 41.02 1.56
C ARG A 5 40.36 39.56 1.39
N LYS A 6 41.11 39.06 2.37
CA LYS A 6 41.55 37.66 2.47
C LYS A 6 40.35 36.72 2.71
N GLY A 7 40.03 35.87 1.74
CA GLY A 7 39.02 34.81 1.85
C GLY A 7 39.56 33.58 2.58
N LYS A 8 39.30 33.47 3.89
CA LYS A 8 39.61 32.26 4.71
C LYS A 8 38.38 31.40 5.08
N GLY A 9 37.23 31.59 4.41
CA GLY A 9 35.98 30.91 4.77
C GLY A 9 35.61 29.62 4.03
N LYS A 10 36.24 29.31 2.88
CA LYS A 10 35.73 28.24 1.98
C LYS A 10 36.16 26.81 2.34
N ALA A 11 37.18 26.62 3.17
CA ALA A 11 37.67 25.28 3.50
C ALA A 11 36.81 24.57 4.57
N LYS A 12 36.21 25.31 5.52
CA LYS A 12 35.46 24.72 6.63
C LYS A 12 34.08 24.18 6.22
N VAL A 13 33.43 24.81 5.23
CA VAL A 13 32.12 24.39 4.71
C VAL A 13 32.18 23.07 3.93
N ARG A 14 33.31 22.76 3.28
CA ARG A 14 33.49 21.48 2.55
C ARG A 14 33.68 20.26 3.47
N ALA A 15 34.17 20.45 4.69
CA ALA A 15 34.36 19.35 5.64
C ALA A 15 33.02 18.89 6.25
N GLN A 16 32.18 19.84 6.69
CA GLN A 16 30.85 19.51 7.26
C GLN A 16 29.89 18.87 6.23
N SER A 17 29.97 19.25 4.96
CA SER A 17 29.14 18.64 3.89
C SER A 17 29.51 17.19 3.55
N ARG A 18 30.76 16.77 3.80
CA ARG A 18 31.20 15.37 3.60
C ARG A 18 30.79 14.44 4.74
N GLU A 19 30.56 14.99 5.93
CA GLU A 19 30.20 14.21 7.11
C GLU A 19 28.69 13.92 7.15
N THR A 20 27.87 14.89 6.74
CA THR A 20 26.42 14.71 6.61
C THR A 20 26.05 13.70 5.51
N THR A 21 26.75 13.71 4.38
CA THR A 21 26.53 12.74 3.30
C THR A 21 26.88 11.30 3.70
N LYS A 22 27.93 11.11 4.51
CA LYS A 22 28.33 9.77 5.01
C LYS A 22 27.32 9.19 6.00
N ASN A 23 26.68 10.03 6.82
CA ASN A 23 25.65 9.61 7.77
C ASN A 23 24.32 9.25 7.09
N VAL A 24 23.92 9.98 6.04
CA VAL A 24 22.73 9.64 5.23
C VAL A 24 22.91 8.31 4.51
N SER A 25 24.11 8.01 3.99
CA SER A 25 24.40 6.72 3.35
C SER A 25 24.32 5.54 4.33
N LYS A 26 24.79 5.70 5.58
CA LYS A 26 24.71 4.63 6.60
C LYS A 26 23.27 4.38 7.06
N SER A 27 22.49 5.44 7.26
CA SER A 27 21.08 5.33 7.65
C SER A 27 20.24 4.63 6.58
N LYS A 28 20.45 4.93 5.29
CA LYS A 28 19.75 4.24 4.17
C LYS A 28 20.10 2.76 4.03
N VAL A 29 21.33 2.37 4.40
CA VAL A 29 21.74 0.96 4.34
C VAL A 29 21.13 0.16 5.50
N ALA A 30 20.99 0.78 6.68
CA ALA A 30 20.34 0.14 7.83
C ALA A 30 18.84 -0.12 7.57
N THR A 31 18.10 0.88 7.09
CA THR A 31 16.66 0.72 6.80
C THR A 31 16.38 -0.25 5.67
N ARG A 32 17.29 -0.37 4.69
CA ARG A 32 17.14 -1.36 3.61
C ARG A 32 17.37 -2.79 4.09
N LYS A 33 18.25 -2.98 5.09
CA LYS A 33 18.51 -4.30 5.66
C LYS A 33 17.31 -4.78 6.49
N GLU A 34 16.77 -3.92 7.35
CA GLU A 34 15.57 -4.22 8.13
C GLU A 34 14.36 -4.56 7.24
N SER A 35 14.20 -3.86 6.10
CA SER A 35 13.13 -4.19 5.15
C SER A 35 13.31 -5.54 4.44
N PHE A 36 14.54 -6.03 4.33
CA PHE A 36 14.83 -7.29 3.66
C PHE A 36 14.64 -8.48 4.62
N ASP A 37 15.16 -8.34 5.84
CA ASP A 37 15.00 -9.35 6.91
C ASP A 37 13.49 -9.56 7.21
N SER A 38 12.70 -8.48 7.28
CA SER A 38 11.23 -8.57 7.44
C SER A 38 10.50 -9.28 6.30
N MET A 39 11.05 -9.24 5.07
CA MET A 39 10.42 -9.88 3.91
C MET A 39 10.76 -11.38 3.84
N GLU A 40 11.92 -11.78 4.36
CA GLU A 40 12.27 -13.20 4.50
C GLU A 40 11.39 -13.89 5.54
N ASP A 41 11.13 -13.24 6.68
CA ASP A 41 10.24 -13.77 7.72
C ASP A 41 8.80 -13.99 7.19
N GLU A 42 8.24 -13.02 6.46
CA GLU A 42 6.91 -13.16 5.82
C GLU A 42 6.87 -14.29 4.78
N LEU A 43 7.98 -14.50 4.06
CA LEU A 43 8.09 -15.56 3.06
C LEU A 43 8.18 -16.94 3.74
N GLU A 44 8.94 -17.06 4.83
CA GLU A 44 9.01 -18.27 5.63
C GLU A 44 7.65 -18.63 6.25
N GLU A 45 6.92 -17.64 6.78
CA GLU A 45 5.58 -17.85 7.32
C GLU A 45 4.59 -18.32 6.23
N MET A 46 4.58 -17.65 5.07
CA MET A 46 3.74 -18.08 3.95
C MET A 46 4.10 -19.49 3.46
N THR A 47 5.38 -19.80 3.32
CA THR A 47 5.80 -21.12 2.83
C THR A 47 5.46 -22.23 3.84
N GLY A 48 5.58 -21.96 5.14
CA GLY A 48 5.13 -22.87 6.19
C GLY A 48 3.63 -23.18 6.11
N ALA A 49 2.80 -22.14 5.98
CA ALA A 49 1.35 -22.29 5.85
C ALA A 49 0.96 -23.11 4.59
N TRP A 50 1.64 -22.89 3.47
CA TRP A 50 1.42 -23.67 2.24
C TRP A 50 1.80 -25.14 2.39
N ILE A 51 2.87 -25.44 3.14
CA ILE A 51 3.28 -26.82 3.40
C ILE A 51 2.23 -27.55 4.23
N GLU A 52 1.65 -26.91 5.26
CA GLU A 52 0.59 -27.52 6.07
C GLU A 52 -0.66 -27.85 5.25
N VAL A 53 -1.10 -26.92 4.39
CA VAL A 53 -2.26 -27.14 3.51
C VAL A 53 -2.03 -28.33 2.57
N LEU A 54 -0.84 -28.43 1.97
CA LEU A 54 -0.49 -29.55 1.10
C LEU A 54 -0.41 -30.88 1.86
N GLN A 55 0.11 -30.87 3.08
CA GLN A 55 0.16 -32.08 3.92
C GLN A 55 -1.24 -32.58 4.28
N ASP A 56 -2.16 -31.68 4.61
CA ASP A 56 -3.54 -32.05 4.91
C ASP A 56 -4.30 -32.57 3.69
N GLU A 57 -4.01 -32.05 2.50
CA GLU A 57 -4.54 -32.56 1.24
C GLU A 57 -4.02 -33.97 0.93
N VAL A 58 -2.73 -34.24 1.17
CA VAL A 58 -2.16 -35.59 1.05
C VAL A 58 -2.83 -36.57 2.00
N LYS A 59 -3.01 -36.21 3.28
CA LYS A 59 -3.71 -37.06 4.27
C LYS A 59 -5.14 -37.36 3.85
N LEU A 60 -5.85 -36.37 3.29
CA LEU A 60 -7.21 -36.54 2.79
C LEU A 60 -7.25 -37.53 1.63
N LEU A 61 -6.33 -37.41 0.67
CA LEU A 61 -6.23 -38.32 -0.48
C LEU A 61 -5.89 -39.75 -0.04
N GLU A 62 -4.98 -39.92 0.92
CA GLU A 62 -4.66 -41.22 1.50
C GLU A 62 -5.86 -41.85 2.21
N TYR A 63 -6.62 -41.05 2.97
CA TYR A 63 -7.85 -41.50 3.60
C TYR A 63 -8.90 -41.96 2.57
N ILE A 64 -9.09 -41.19 1.49
CA ILE A 64 -10.00 -41.57 0.39
C ILE A 64 -9.53 -42.86 -0.27
N LEU A 65 -8.24 -43.02 -0.55
CA LEU A 65 -7.67 -44.25 -1.11
C LEU A 65 -7.88 -45.46 -0.18
N ALA A 66 -7.63 -45.30 1.12
CA ALA A 66 -7.86 -46.35 2.10
C ALA A 66 -9.34 -46.77 2.17
N ARG A 67 -10.25 -45.80 2.05
CA ARG A 67 -11.70 -46.03 2.04
C ARG A 67 -12.16 -46.73 0.75
N LEU A 68 -11.59 -46.36 -0.40
CA LEU A 68 -11.85 -47.02 -1.69
C LEU A 68 -11.37 -48.47 -1.68
N LYS A 69 -10.19 -48.74 -1.10
CA LYS A 69 -9.66 -50.12 -0.94
C LYS A 69 -10.56 -51.02 -0.07
N LYS A 70 -11.33 -50.44 0.86
CA LYS A 70 -12.25 -51.18 1.74
C LYS A 70 -13.62 -51.52 1.09
N GLY A 71 -13.85 -51.15 -0.17
CA GLY A 71 -15.05 -51.56 -0.93
C GLY A 71 -16.38 -50.96 -0.45
N ALA A 72 -16.34 -49.92 0.39
CA ALA A 72 -17.51 -49.40 1.10
C ALA A 72 -18.45 -48.50 0.25
N THR A 73 -18.10 -48.21 -1.01
CA THR A 73 -18.91 -47.39 -1.93
C THR A 73 -18.74 -47.85 -3.37
N PRO A 74 -19.79 -47.83 -4.21
CA PRO A 74 -19.64 -48.14 -5.63
C PRO A 74 -18.67 -47.14 -6.26
N LEU A 75 -17.56 -47.63 -6.81
CA LEU A 75 -16.46 -46.86 -7.40
C LEU A 75 -16.93 -45.71 -8.32
N SER A 76 -18.05 -45.95 -9.01
CA SER A 76 -18.73 -44.99 -9.89
C SER A 76 -19.13 -43.68 -9.20
N THR A 77 -19.78 -43.72 -8.03
CA THR A 77 -20.21 -42.49 -7.35
C THR A 77 -19.03 -41.71 -6.79
N ALA A 78 -18.04 -42.40 -6.22
CA ALA A 78 -16.82 -41.77 -5.72
C ALA A 78 -16.02 -41.08 -6.84
N LEU A 79 -15.93 -41.69 -8.02
CA LEU A 79 -15.28 -41.08 -9.19
C LEU A 79 -16.04 -39.85 -9.70
N ILE A 80 -17.38 -39.90 -9.73
CA ILE A 80 -18.20 -38.74 -10.13
C ILE A 80 -18.00 -37.58 -9.15
N THR A 81 -18.02 -37.85 -7.84
CA THR A 81 -17.79 -36.80 -6.81
C THR A 81 -16.38 -36.25 -6.88
N ALA A 82 -15.35 -37.11 -7.02
CA ALA A 82 -13.97 -36.67 -7.16
C ALA A 82 -13.78 -35.79 -8.42
N ARG A 83 -14.38 -36.18 -9.55
CA ARG A 83 -14.32 -35.39 -10.79
C ARG A 83 -15.01 -34.04 -10.64
N ALA A 84 -16.15 -33.98 -9.95
CA ALA A 84 -16.84 -32.72 -9.66
C ALA A 84 -15.98 -31.79 -8.78
N GLN A 85 -15.29 -32.35 -7.79
CA GLN A 85 -14.35 -31.60 -6.94
C GLN A 85 -13.15 -31.08 -7.74
N ILE A 86 -12.52 -31.92 -8.56
CA ILE A 86 -11.40 -31.52 -9.43
C ILE A 86 -11.82 -30.37 -10.34
N ASN A 87 -12.98 -30.47 -11.01
CA ASN A 87 -13.48 -29.40 -11.88
C ASN A 87 -13.73 -28.09 -11.09
N ALA A 88 -14.24 -28.18 -9.85
CA ALA A 88 -14.43 -27.01 -9.00
C ALA A 88 -13.10 -26.36 -8.59
N PHE A 89 -12.09 -27.16 -8.26
CA PHE A 89 -10.74 -26.69 -7.97
C PHE A 89 -10.06 -26.05 -9.19
N GLU A 90 -10.17 -26.67 -10.37
CA GLU A 90 -9.65 -26.12 -11.62
C GLU A 90 -10.26 -24.76 -11.94
N LYS A 91 -11.59 -24.63 -11.80
CA LYS A 91 -12.28 -23.35 -11.99
C LYS A 91 -11.78 -22.28 -11.02
N LYS A 92 -11.65 -22.61 -9.73
CA LYS A 92 -11.13 -21.68 -8.72
C LYS A 92 -9.69 -21.28 -8.99
N ASN A 93 -8.84 -22.22 -9.40
CA ASN A 93 -7.46 -21.92 -9.79
C ASN A 93 -7.39 -20.99 -11.02
N GLN A 94 -8.27 -21.18 -11.99
CA GLN A 94 -8.35 -20.29 -13.15
C GLN A 94 -8.79 -18.87 -12.78
N GLU A 95 -9.76 -18.74 -11.87
CA GLU A 95 -10.18 -17.44 -11.31
C GLU A 95 -9.02 -16.74 -10.59
N LEU A 96 -8.29 -17.46 -9.72
CA LEU A 96 -7.13 -16.92 -9.02
C LEU A 96 -6.01 -16.48 -9.96
N ARG A 97 -5.73 -17.23 -11.02
CA ARG A 97 -4.75 -16.84 -12.06
C ARG A 97 -5.15 -15.56 -12.75
N THR A 98 -6.42 -15.44 -13.14
CA THR A 98 -6.96 -14.23 -13.77
C THR A 98 -6.84 -13.02 -12.85
N MET A 99 -7.12 -13.19 -11.55
CA MET A 99 -6.94 -12.13 -10.55
C MET A 99 -5.47 -11.71 -10.41
N ALA A 100 -4.54 -12.68 -10.36
CA ALA A 100 -3.11 -12.40 -10.28
C ALA A 100 -2.60 -11.62 -11.51
N GLU A 101 -3.02 -12.02 -12.71
CA GLU A 101 -2.71 -11.30 -13.95
C GLU A 101 -3.25 -9.87 -13.94
N ASN A 102 -4.47 -9.66 -13.44
CA ASN A 102 -5.07 -8.33 -13.33
C ASN A 102 -4.31 -7.44 -12.33
N ARG A 103 -3.83 -8.01 -11.22
CA ARG A 103 -3.00 -7.29 -10.24
C ARG A 103 -1.66 -6.86 -10.84
N GLU A 104 -0.99 -7.72 -11.60
CA GLU A 104 0.26 -7.36 -12.28
C GLU A 104 0.06 -6.27 -13.34
N LYS A 105 -1.04 -6.34 -14.10
CA LYS A 105 -1.42 -5.27 -15.05
C LYS A 105 -1.63 -3.93 -14.32
N LEU A 106 -2.36 -3.94 -13.20
CA LEU A 106 -2.58 -2.74 -12.40
C LEU A 106 -1.27 -2.18 -11.83
N LYS A 107 -0.37 -3.05 -11.33
CA LYS A 107 0.96 -2.65 -10.86
C LYS A 107 1.77 -1.99 -11.98
N ALA A 108 1.77 -2.55 -13.19
CA ALA A 108 2.44 -1.96 -14.34
C ALA A 108 1.85 -0.58 -14.72
N TRP A 109 0.53 -0.43 -14.63
CA TRP A 109 -0.15 0.83 -14.91
C TRP A 109 0.15 1.89 -13.85
N LEU A 110 0.13 1.54 -12.56
CA LEU A 110 0.50 2.43 -11.47
C LEU A 110 1.97 2.84 -11.56
N ALA A 111 2.87 1.93 -11.90
CA ALA A 111 4.27 2.25 -12.14
C ALA A 111 4.42 3.24 -13.30
N THR A 112 3.70 3.01 -14.41
CA THR A 112 3.68 3.94 -15.55
C THR A 112 3.14 5.30 -15.14
N TRP A 113 2.06 5.33 -14.35
CA TRP A 113 1.47 6.55 -13.81
C TRP A 113 2.46 7.31 -12.92
N VAL A 114 3.05 6.67 -11.89
CA VAL A 114 4.04 7.33 -11.04
C VAL A 114 5.21 7.88 -11.86
N ASN A 115 5.68 7.14 -12.86
CA ASN A 115 6.75 7.58 -13.76
C ASN A 115 6.37 8.80 -14.61
N THR A 116 5.10 9.05 -14.93
CA THR A 116 4.69 10.31 -15.57
C THR A 116 4.69 11.50 -14.61
N PHE A 117 4.67 11.29 -13.30
CA PHE A 117 4.69 12.35 -12.27
C PHE A 117 6.06 12.59 -11.62
N ILE A 118 7.02 11.68 -11.73
CA ILE A 118 8.37 11.90 -11.17
C ILE A 118 9.10 12.93 -12.04
N VAL A 119 9.01 14.20 -11.61
CA VAL A 119 9.74 15.31 -12.21
C VAL A 119 11.22 15.12 -11.96
N HIS A 120 12.00 14.92 -13.03
CA HIS A 120 13.45 15.06 -12.95
C HIS A 120 13.78 16.49 -12.50
N GLN A 121 14.24 16.61 -11.26
CA GLN A 121 14.71 17.84 -10.65
C GLN A 121 15.84 18.44 -11.53
N GLY A 122 15.51 19.35 -12.44
CA GLY A 122 16.49 20.05 -13.26
C GLY A 122 16.06 20.52 -14.64
N VAL A 123 14.88 20.11 -15.14
CA VAL A 123 14.36 20.58 -16.44
C VAL A 123 12.96 21.16 -16.25
N PRO A 124 12.60 22.30 -16.88
CA PRO A 124 11.28 22.91 -16.74
C PRO A 124 10.16 21.92 -17.07
N ASN A 125 9.10 21.99 -16.27
CA ASN A 125 7.88 21.20 -16.28
C ASN A 125 7.46 20.64 -17.66
N TYR A 126 7.44 19.32 -17.78
CA TYR A 126 6.75 18.61 -18.88
C TYR A 126 5.22 18.75 -18.84
N ILE A 127 4.65 19.39 -17.81
CA ILE A 127 3.27 19.90 -17.87
C ILE A 127 3.10 20.88 -19.03
N GLU A 128 4.18 21.52 -19.52
CA GLU A 128 4.15 22.42 -20.66
C GLU A 128 4.50 21.76 -22.02
N VAL A 129 5.09 20.55 -22.05
CA VAL A 129 5.83 20.13 -23.27
C VAL A 129 5.18 19.02 -24.11
N THR A 130 4.33 18.11 -23.61
CA THR A 130 3.98 16.97 -24.51
C THR A 130 2.57 16.40 -24.59
N LEU A 131 1.56 16.80 -23.82
CA LEU A 131 0.21 16.25 -24.04
C LEU A 131 -0.92 17.28 -23.94
N LEU A 132 -0.82 18.32 -24.77
CA LEU A 132 -1.80 19.38 -25.09
C LEU A 132 -1.48 20.71 -24.39
N GLN A 133 -1.10 21.70 -25.20
CA GLN A 133 -1.14 23.13 -24.81
C GLN A 133 -2.56 23.58 -24.39
N ASP A 134 -3.56 22.76 -24.69
CA ASP A 134 -4.95 22.97 -24.31
C ASP A 134 -5.26 22.40 -22.90
N ASP A 135 -5.49 23.32 -21.97
CA ASP A 135 -5.91 23.05 -20.59
C ASP A 135 -7.15 22.15 -20.52
N TYR A 136 -8.07 22.26 -21.48
CA TYR A 136 -9.31 21.48 -21.51
C TYR A 136 -9.02 20.00 -21.77
N SER A 137 -8.22 19.71 -22.79
CA SER A 137 -7.86 18.35 -23.14
C SER A 137 -7.00 17.67 -22.05
N ARG A 138 -6.16 18.43 -21.33
CA ARG A 138 -5.42 17.94 -20.17
C ARG A 138 -6.35 17.54 -19.01
N ARG A 139 -7.31 18.40 -18.66
CA ARG A 139 -8.33 18.07 -17.62
C ARG A 139 -9.12 16.83 -18.01
N ARG A 140 -9.55 16.75 -19.27
CA ARG A 140 -10.33 15.61 -19.78
C ARG A 140 -9.52 14.31 -19.78
N GLY A 141 -8.23 14.38 -20.14
CA GLY A 141 -7.29 13.26 -20.07
C GLY A 141 -7.08 12.77 -18.63
N CYS A 142 -6.85 13.70 -17.69
CA CYS A 142 -6.73 13.35 -16.27
C CYS A 142 -8.01 12.71 -15.73
N VAL A 143 -9.18 13.30 -16.00
CA VAL A 143 -10.47 12.73 -15.56
C VAL A 143 -10.68 11.34 -16.17
N SER A 144 -10.43 11.17 -17.47
CA SER A 144 -10.57 9.87 -18.13
C SER A 144 -9.60 8.84 -17.57
N PHE A 145 -8.37 9.24 -17.23
CA PHE A 145 -7.38 8.35 -16.67
C PHE A 145 -7.75 7.97 -15.23
N THR A 146 -8.08 8.94 -14.37
CA THR A 146 -8.54 8.69 -13.00
C THR A 146 -9.77 7.78 -12.96
N ASN A 147 -10.75 8.00 -13.84
CA ASN A 147 -11.91 7.11 -13.95
C ASN A 147 -11.51 5.69 -14.36
N ARG A 148 -10.59 5.52 -15.32
CA ARG A 148 -10.10 4.18 -15.70
C ARG A 148 -9.35 3.50 -14.56
N THR A 149 -8.46 4.23 -13.88
CA THR A 149 -7.75 3.69 -12.71
C THR A 149 -8.72 3.30 -11.60
N HIS A 150 -9.76 4.10 -11.37
CA HIS A 150 -10.80 3.79 -10.39
C HIS A 150 -11.59 2.53 -10.78
N ILE A 151 -12.09 2.44 -12.01
CA ILE A 151 -12.82 1.25 -12.51
C ILE A 151 -11.92 0.00 -12.40
N MET A 152 -10.67 0.08 -12.86
CA MET A 152 -9.75 -1.05 -12.79
C MET A 152 -9.35 -1.41 -11.36
N SER A 153 -9.28 -0.44 -10.44
CA SER A 153 -9.08 -0.73 -9.02
C SER A 153 -10.26 -1.48 -8.43
N GLN A 154 -11.49 -1.15 -8.81
CA GLN A 154 -12.69 -1.87 -8.38
C GLN A 154 -12.76 -3.29 -8.97
N GLU A 155 -12.32 -3.47 -10.22
CA GLU A 155 -12.26 -4.79 -10.86
C GLU A 155 -11.13 -5.67 -10.29
N ALA A 156 -9.96 -5.10 -10.01
CA ALA A 156 -8.80 -5.82 -9.47
C ALA A 156 -8.96 -6.13 -7.97
N TYR A 157 -9.67 -5.27 -7.24
CA TYR A 157 -9.97 -5.38 -5.83
C TYR A 157 -11.49 -5.23 -5.61
N PRO A 158 -12.29 -6.25 -6.00
CA PRO A 158 -13.75 -6.23 -5.80
C PRO A 158 -14.11 -6.18 -4.31
N CYS A 159 -13.25 -6.73 -3.47
CA CYS A 159 -13.19 -6.42 -2.05
C CYS A 159 -12.18 -5.27 -1.91
N LYS A 160 -12.60 -4.15 -1.32
CA LYS A 160 -11.78 -2.96 -1.08
C LYS A 160 -10.32 -3.36 -0.75
N PRO A 161 -9.29 -2.74 -1.36
CA PRO A 161 -7.89 -3.17 -1.23
C PRO A 161 -7.36 -3.14 0.21
N PHE A 162 -8.09 -2.51 1.12
CA PHE A 162 -7.80 -2.42 2.55
C PHE A 162 -8.75 -3.25 3.44
N GLY A 163 -9.53 -4.16 2.86
CA GLY A 163 -10.58 -4.92 3.55
C GLY A 163 -11.95 -4.21 3.54
N ASN A 164 -13.00 -4.89 4.01
CA ASN A 164 -14.38 -4.34 4.04
C ASN A 164 -14.50 -3.00 4.81
N CYS A 165 -13.52 -2.72 5.65
CA CYS A 165 -13.29 -1.46 6.33
C CYS A 165 -11.84 -1.06 6.11
N VAL A 166 -11.57 0.14 5.57
CA VAL A 166 -10.37 0.85 6.01
C VAL A 166 -10.73 1.23 7.43
N GLU A 167 -10.06 0.65 8.42
CA GLU A 167 -10.36 0.99 9.81
C GLU A 167 -10.01 2.46 10.01
N ASP A 168 -11.03 3.31 9.94
CA ASP A 168 -10.92 4.69 10.38
C ASP A 168 -10.45 4.63 11.84
N LYS A 169 -9.24 5.12 12.09
CA LYS A 169 -8.59 5.01 13.39
C LYS A 169 -8.68 6.35 14.07
N ILE A 170 -9.20 6.35 15.29
CA ILE A 170 -9.09 7.48 16.22
C ILE A 170 -8.07 7.07 17.27
N ASP A 171 -6.92 7.73 17.26
CA ASP A 171 -5.88 7.57 18.27
C ASP A 171 -5.94 8.74 19.24
N VAL A 172 -6.15 8.46 20.52
CA VAL A 172 -6.29 9.46 21.55
C VAL A 172 -5.18 9.29 22.55
N LYS A 173 -4.39 10.35 22.74
CA LYS A 173 -3.28 10.38 23.67
C LYS A 173 -3.54 11.42 24.75
N LEU A 174 -3.72 10.94 25.98
CA LEU A 174 -3.76 11.78 27.16
C LEU A 174 -2.35 11.97 27.69
N HIS A 175 -1.94 13.22 27.83
CA HIS A 175 -0.73 13.60 28.51
C HIS A 175 -1.09 13.88 29.97
N LEU A 176 -0.67 13.00 30.85
CA LEU A 176 -0.88 13.14 32.29
C LEU A 176 0.35 13.79 32.92
N ARG A 177 0.11 14.58 33.96
CA ARG A 177 1.14 15.17 34.81
C ARG A 177 0.79 14.89 36.25
N ASP A 178 1.76 14.37 36.99
CA ASP A 178 1.64 14.23 38.43
C ASP A 178 1.94 15.60 39.07
N ASP A 179 0.96 16.16 39.76
CA ASP A 179 1.14 17.31 40.66
C ASP A 179 0.98 16.84 42.11
N GLU A 180 1.30 17.73 43.07
CA GLU A 180 1.30 17.41 44.51
C GLU A 180 -0.08 16.95 45.02
N ASP A 181 -1.15 17.38 44.36
CA ASP A 181 -2.55 17.03 44.68
C ASP A 181 -3.06 15.78 43.90
N GLY A 182 -2.23 15.19 43.04
CA GLY A 182 -2.56 13.97 42.27
C GLY A 182 -2.30 14.07 40.76
N VAL A 183 -2.73 13.01 40.05
CA VAL A 183 -2.59 12.91 38.59
C VAL A 183 -3.59 13.87 37.90
N CYS A 184 -3.09 14.86 37.19
CA CYS A 184 -3.88 15.80 36.40
C CYS A 184 -3.66 15.58 34.90
N ILE A 185 -4.69 15.83 34.08
CA ILE A 185 -4.56 15.78 32.62
C ILE A 185 -3.95 17.10 32.15
N GLN A 186 -2.73 17.07 31.65
CA GLN A 186 -2.00 18.24 31.15
C GLN A 186 -2.38 18.59 29.71
N ALA A 187 -2.54 17.59 28.86
CA ALA A 187 -2.91 17.80 27.47
C ALA A 187 -3.66 16.59 26.91
N PHE A 188 -4.39 16.84 25.82
CA PHE A 188 -5.15 15.85 25.10
C PHE A 188 -4.84 16.00 23.61
N GLU A 189 -4.32 14.95 22.99
CA GLU A 189 -4.07 14.87 21.56
C GLU A 189 -5.02 13.83 20.97
N SER A 190 -5.68 14.16 19.86
CA SER A 190 -6.51 13.23 19.10
C SER A 190 -6.07 13.25 17.64
N ASN A 191 -5.72 12.08 17.13
CA ASN A 191 -5.34 11.85 15.75
C ASN A 191 -6.44 11.02 15.09
N VAL A 192 -7.15 11.61 14.13
CA VAL A 192 -8.21 10.95 13.37
C VAL A 192 -7.67 10.63 11.98
N GLN A 193 -7.57 9.35 11.66
CA GLN A 193 -7.35 8.85 10.32
C GLN A 193 -8.68 8.35 9.78
N PHE A 194 -9.16 8.94 8.68
CA PHE A 194 -10.37 8.46 8.02
C PHE A 194 -10.18 8.42 6.51
N THR A 195 -10.84 7.48 5.85
CA THR A 195 -10.76 7.33 4.39
C THR A 195 -12.03 7.81 3.72
N VAL A 196 -11.90 8.83 2.88
CA VAL A 196 -13.01 9.32 2.06
C VAL A 196 -12.90 8.75 0.66
N GLU A 197 -13.84 7.91 0.29
CA GLU A 197 -14.05 7.50 -1.09
C GLU A 197 -15.05 8.47 -1.74
N GLY A 198 -14.63 9.18 -2.78
CA GLY A 198 -15.49 10.13 -3.47
C GLY A 198 -14.83 10.72 -4.71
N ASN A 199 -15.63 11.43 -5.52
CA ASN A 199 -15.07 12.26 -6.57
C ASN A 199 -14.23 13.40 -5.97
N PHE A 200 -13.41 14.06 -6.79
CA PHE A 200 -12.49 15.11 -6.31
C PHE A 200 -13.20 16.23 -5.54
N GLU A 201 -14.43 16.58 -5.91
CA GLU A 201 -15.21 17.60 -5.23
C GLU A 201 -15.63 17.16 -3.81
N THR A 202 -16.04 15.90 -3.66
CA THR A 202 -16.38 15.30 -2.35
C THR A 202 -15.17 15.23 -1.43
N VAL A 203 -14.00 14.84 -1.97
CA VAL A 203 -12.74 14.79 -1.21
C VAL A 203 -12.27 16.20 -0.81
N ALA A 204 -12.37 17.17 -1.71
CA ALA A 204 -12.02 18.56 -1.43
C ALA A 204 -12.94 19.17 -0.34
N LYS A 205 -14.24 18.86 -0.38
CA LYS A 205 -15.20 19.32 0.64
C LYS A 205 -14.87 18.76 2.02
N THR A 206 -14.54 17.47 2.11
CA THR A 206 -14.19 16.83 3.39
C THR A 206 -12.92 17.42 4.00
N TRP A 207 -11.92 17.79 3.18
CA TRP A 207 -10.75 18.53 3.66
C TRP A 207 -11.08 19.95 4.13
N SER A 208 -12.02 20.62 3.46
CA SER A 208 -12.40 22.00 3.84
C SER A 208 -13.28 22.09 5.10
N CYS A 209 -14.08 21.06 5.39
CA CYS A 209 -14.93 21.04 6.59
C CYS A 209 -14.14 20.88 7.90
N GLY A 210 -12.88 20.44 7.85
CA GLY A 210 -11.99 20.39 9.02
C GLY A 210 -11.42 21.75 9.46
N LEU A 211 -11.68 22.83 8.70
CA LEU A 211 -11.10 24.17 8.94
C LEU A 211 -12.15 25.26 9.21
N THR A 212 -13.45 24.97 9.13
CA THR A 212 -14.45 25.93 9.55
C THR A 212 -14.57 25.89 11.07
N GLU A 213 -13.83 26.80 11.70
CA GLU A 213 -13.83 27.09 13.13
C GLU A 213 -15.23 26.93 13.74
N SER A 214 -15.30 26.10 14.78
CA SER A 214 -16.40 26.15 15.74
C SER A 214 -16.45 27.57 16.30
N SER A 215 -17.32 28.41 15.72
CA SER A 215 -17.64 29.71 16.28
C SER A 215 -18.24 29.45 17.65
N ALA A 216 -17.43 29.65 18.69
CA ALA A 216 -17.85 29.68 20.06
C ALA A 216 -19.02 30.67 20.18
N THR A 217 -20.23 30.14 20.31
CA THR A 217 -21.36 30.91 20.81
C THR A 217 -21.09 31.19 22.29
N ALA A 218 -20.82 32.47 22.56
CA ALA A 218 -20.73 33.06 23.89
C ALA A 218 -22.03 32.92 24.69
#